data_AF-A0A969EB01-F1
#
_entry.id   AF-A0A969EB01-F1
#
_cell.length_a   1.000
_cell.length_b   1.000
_cell.length_c   1.000
_cell.angle_alpha   90.00
_cell.angle_beta   90.00
_cell.angle_gamma   90.00
#
_symmetry.space_group_name_H-M   'P 1'
#
loop_
_entity.id
_entity.type
_entity.pdbx_description
1 polymer ?
#
loop_
_entity_poly.entity_id
_entity_poly.type
_entity_poly.pdbx_seq_one_letter_code
_entity_poly.pdbx_strand_id
1 'polypeptide(L)'
;MRSPAEHVANIRDLLAINMSDLAAVLGITRPTAYAWLEGQEPKPEAIVRIQHLSRIADDVKRANIPRLDKLVHRPILEGCSLLDLLKADKDPSEALAKLQVIAEKESQKRRQPKGSGQHLRSLDDVSGDFSVAIYERS
;
A
#
# COMPACT_ATOMS: atom_id res chain seq x y z
N MET A 1 -13.88 -11.52 22.55
CA MET A 1 -13.26 -12.65 21.81
C MET A 1 -13.70 -12.50 20.36
N ARG A 2 -12.78 -12.54 19.39
CA ARG A 2 -13.15 -12.40 17.97
C ARG A 2 -13.55 -13.78 17.42
N SER A 3 -14.57 -13.82 16.58
CA SER A 3 -14.91 -14.97 15.75
C SER A 3 -13.84 -15.19 14.66
N PRO A 4 -13.79 -16.38 14.03
CA PRO A 4 -12.89 -16.61 12.89
C PRO A 4 -13.09 -15.60 11.76
N ALA A 5 -14.34 -15.27 11.42
CA ALA A 5 -14.67 -14.28 10.38
C ALA A 5 -14.12 -12.89 10.73
N GLU A 6 -14.28 -12.45 11.98
CA GLU A 6 -13.73 -11.18 12.47
C GLU A 6 -12.20 -11.14 12.43
N HIS A 7 -11.54 -12.26 12.74
CA HIS A 7 -10.09 -12.36 12.61
C HIS A 7 -9.65 -12.23 11.14
N VAL A 8 -10.33 -12.93 10.21
CA VAL A 8 -10.01 -12.86 8.77
C VAL A 8 -10.22 -11.44 8.23
N ALA A 9 -11.31 -10.78 8.63
CA ALA A 9 -11.56 -9.38 8.28
C ALA A 9 -10.47 -8.45 8.86
N ASN A 10 -10.08 -8.64 10.13
CA ASN A 10 -9.04 -7.86 10.79
C ASN A 10 -7.69 -7.96 10.06
N ILE A 11 -7.32 -9.15 9.59
CA ILE A 11 -6.10 -9.37 8.79
C ILE A 11 -6.17 -8.54 7.50
N ARG A 12 -7.23 -8.71 6.72
CA ARG A 12 -7.40 -8.02 5.43
C ARG A 12 -7.31 -6.50 5.59
N ASP A 13 -8.07 -5.98 6.55
CA ASP A 13 -8.28 -4.54 6.69
C ASP A 13 -7.05 -3.84 7.28
N LEU A 14 -6.42 -4.42 8.32
CA LEU A 14 -5.27 -3.79 8.97
C LEU A 14 -3.95 -3.99 8.21
N LEU A 15 -3.81 -5.07 7.45
CA LEU A 15 -2.67 -5.22 6.53
C LEU A 15 -2.86 -4.44 5.23
N ALA A 16 -4.07 -3.90 4.99
CA ALA A 16 -4.44 -3.20 3.77
C ALA A 16 -4.21 -4.02 2.48
N ILE A 17 -4.56 -5.31 2.52
CA ILE A 17 -4.35 -6.26 1.41
C ILE A 17 -5.66 -6.66 0.73
N ASN A 18 -5.57 -7.07 -0.53
CA ASN A 18 -6.74 -7.56 -1.28
C ASN A 18 -7.06 -9.04 -0.96
N MET A 19 -8.14 -9.56 -1.56
CA MET A 19 -8.57 -10.94 -1.32
C MET A 19 -7.59 -12.00 -1.82
N SER A 20 -6.88 -11.74 -2.92
CA SER A 20 -5.87 -12.66 -3.46
C SER A 20 -4.68 -12.76 -2.51
N ASP A 21 -4.25 -11.64 -1.95
CA ASP A 21 -3.17 -11.59 -0.98
C ASP A 21 -3.58 -12.21 0.35
N LEU A 22 -4.81 -11.96 0.82
CA LEU A 22 -5.37 -12.58 2.01
C LEU A 22 -5.37 -14.10 1.91
N ALA A 23 -5.84 -14.63 0.78
CA ALA A 23 -5.83 -16.07 0.51
C ALA A 23 -4.39 -16.61 0.50
N ALA A 24 -3.45 -15.88 -0.12
CA ALA A 24 -2.05 -16.29 -0.19
C ALA A 24 -1.35 -16.30 1.18
N VAL A 25 -1.56 -15.31 2.05
CA VAL A 25 -0.95 -15.30 3.40
C VAL A 25 -1.53 -16.38 4.32
N LEU A 26 -2.82 -16.71 4.12
CA LEU A 26 -3.50 -17.78 4.85
C LEU A 26 -3.21 -19.17 4.27
N GLY A 27 -2.59 -19.27 3.09
CA GLY A 27 -2.32 -20.55 2.43
C GLY A 27 -3.57 -21.26 1.91
N ILE A 28 -4.59 -20.51 1.51
CA ILE A 28 -5.89 -21.01 1.07
C ILE A 28 -6.29 -20.47 -0.30
N THR A 29 -7.43 -20.90 -0.81
CA THR A 29 -8.02 -20.35 -2.04
C THR A 29 -8.87 -19.10 -1.76
N ARG A 30 -9.07 -18.25 -2.78
CA ARG A 30 -9.94 -17.06 -2.67
C ARG A 30 -11.39 -17.43 -2.30
N PRO A 31 -12.03 -18.46 -2.90
CA PRO A 31 -13.35 -18.90 -2.46
C PRO A 31 -13.41 -19.27 -0.98
N THR A 32 -12.38 -19.98 -0.47
CA THR A 32 -12.29 -20.31 0.96
C THR A 32 -12.21 -19.07 1.83
N ALA A 33 -11.45 -18.05 1.42
CA ALA A 33 -11.35 -16.79 2.14
C ALA A 33 -12.69 -16.04 2.21
N TYR A 34 -13.44 -16.01 1.10
CA TYR A 34 -14.80 -15.44 1.09
C TYR A 34 -15.75 -16.22 2.01
N ALA A 35 -15.75 -17.54 1.92
CA ALA A 35 -16.61 -18.38 2.75
C ALA A 35 -16.36 -18.15 4.25
N TRP A 36 -15.09 -18.01 4.67
CA TRP A 36 -14.76 -17.72 6.06
C TRP A 36 -15.21 -16.31 6.50
N LEU A 37 -15.16 -15.32 5.61
CA LEU A 37 -15.71 -13.98 5.87
C LEU A 37 -17.23 -13.99 5.99
N GLU A 38 -17.90 -14.91 5.29
CA GLU A 38 -19.35 -15.14 5.36
C GLU A 38 -19.75 -16.00 6.57
N GLY A 39 -18.78 -16.44 7.39
CA GLY A 39 -19.02 -17.16 8.64
C GLY A 39 -18.88 -18.67 8.55
N GLN A 40 -18.44 -19.23 7.41
CA GLN A 40 -18.08 -20.65 7.33
C GLN A 40 -16.90 -20.94 8.27
N GLU A 41 -17.04 -22.00 9.06
CA GLU A 41 -16.06 -22.32 10.09
C GLU A 41 -14.77 -22.93 9.50
N PRO A 42 -13.58 -22.37 9.80
CA PRO A 42 -12.30 -22.95 9.40
C PRO A 42 -12.00 -24.25 10.15
N LYS A 43 -11.15 -25.09 9.56
CA LYS A 43 -10.58 -26.25 10.28
C LYS A 43 -9.70 -25.80 11.45
N PRO A 44 -9.55 -26.62 12.51
CA PRO A 44 -8.73 -26.28 13.67
C PRO A 44 -7.30 -25.82 13.34
N GLU A 45 -6.64 -26.44 12.35
CA GLU A 45 -5.27 -26.03 11.97
C GLU A 45 -5.23 -24.60 11.39
N ALA A 46 -6.26 -24.25 10.61
CA ALA A 46 -6.37 -22.92 10.02
C ALA A 46 -6.67 -21.84 11.08
N ILE A 47 -7.41 -22.18 12.14
CA ILE A 47 -7.72 -21.25 13.23
C ILE A 47 -6.43 -20.72 13.89
N VAL A 48 -5.44 -21.59 14.12
CA VAL A 48 -4.15 -21.20 14.70
C VAL A 48 -3.46 -20.16 13.81
N ARG A 49 -3.42 -20.40 12.49
CA ARG A 49 -2.82 -19.48 11.51
C ARG A 49 -3.56 -18.15 11.45
N ILE A 50 -4.90 -18.18 11.43
CA ILE A 50 -5.76 -16.98 11.43
C ILE A 50 -5.50 -16.14 12.69
N GLN A 51 -5.46 -16.77 13.86
CA GLN A 51 -5.22 -16.06 15.11
C GLN A 51 -3.81 -15.45 15.15
N HIS A 52 -2.79 -16.17 14.67
CA HIS A 52 -1.43 -15.65 14.59
C HIS A 52 -1.34 -14.42 13.69
N LEU A 53 -1.84 -14.50 12.45
CA LEU A 53 -1.86 -13.35 11.54
C LEU A 53 -2.72 -12.20 12.06
N SER A 54 -3.82 -12.48 12.75
CA SER A 54 -4.64 -11.44 13.35
C SER A 54 -3.92 -10.68 14.46
N ARG A 55 -3.01 -11.32 15.20
CA ARG A 55 -2.17 -10.63 16.21
C ARG A 55 -1.13 -9.75 15.52
N ILE A 56 -0.49 -10.26 14.47
CA ILE A 56 0.43 -9.45 13.62
C ILE A 56 -0.30 -8.24 13.03
N ALA A 57 -1.54 -8.40 12.58
CA ALA A 57 -2.36 -7.30 12.08
C ALA A 57 -2.64 -6.24 13.16
N ASP A 58 -2.85 -6.67 14.42
CA ASP A 58 -2.94 -5.76 15.56
C ASP A 58 -1.60 -5.04 15.83
N ASP A 59 -0.45 -5.71 15.66
CA ASP A 59 0.89 -5.12 15.82
C ASP A 59 1.17 -4.07 14.74
N VAL A 60 0.79 -4.35 13.50
CA VAL A 60 0.86 -3.42 12.37
C VAL A 60 0.04 -2.17 12.66
N LYS A 61 -1.18 -2.33 13.20
CA LYS A 61 -2.02 -1.21 13.62
C LYS A 61 -1.35 -0.40 14.74
N ARG A 62 -0.73 -1.06 15.72
CA ARG A 62 0.01 -0.39 16.81
C ARG A 62 1.24 0.36 16.32
N ALA A 63 1.94 -0.15 15.30
CA ALA A 63 3.08 0.52 14.68
C ALA A 63 2.67 1.80 13.93
N ASN A 64 1.37 1.98 13.62
CA ASN A 64 0.78 3.17 13.01
C ASN A 64 1.54 3.63 11.76
N ILE A 65 1.89 2.69 10.88
CA ILE A 65 2.73 2.94 9.71
C ILE A 65 1.92 3.73 8.66
N PRO A 66 2.29 4.98 8.36
CA PRO A 66 1.62 5.75 7.32
C PRO A 66 1.73 5.07 5.96
N ARG A 67 0.63 5.05 5.20
CA ARG A 67 0.60 4.52 3.82
C ARG A 67 1.01 3.06 3.70
N LEU A 68 0.65 2.24 4.69
CA LEU A 68 0.91 0.81 4.69
C LEU A 68 0.45 0.12 3.39
N ASP A 69 -0.69 0.55 2.83
CA ASP A 69 -1.23 0.12 1.53
C ASP A 69 -0.18 0.13 0.40
N LYS A 70 0.76 1.08 0.46
CA LYS A 70 1.85 1.22 -0.54
C LYS A 70 3.12 0.48 -0.17
N LEU A 71 3.31 0.18 1.12
CA LEU A 71 4.55 -0.38 1.64
C LEU A 71 4.49 -1.90 1.79
N VAL A 72 3.30 -2.47 1.99
CA VAL A 72 3.11 -3.91 2.26
C VAL A 72 3.66 -4.80 1.15
N HIS A 73 3.58 -4.34 -0.11
CA HIS A 73 4.09 -5.04 -1.30
C HIS A 73 5.51 -4.61 -1.71
N ARG A 74 6.08 -3.57 -1.10
CA ARG A 74 7.32 -2.98 -1.59
C ARG A 74 8.53 -3.78 -1.07
N PRO A 75 9.46 -4.21 -1.95
CA PRO A 75 10.60 -5.02 -1.57
C PRO A 75 11.75 -4.18 -0.97
N ILE A 76 11.50 -3.56 0.19
CA ILE A 76 12.43 -2.64 0.88
C ILE A 76 13.06 -3.23 2.14
N LEU A 77 12.76 -4.49 2.44
CA LEU A 77 13.31 -5.24 3.56
C LEU A 77 14.31 -6.25 3.00
N GLU A 78 15.49 -5.77 2.60
CA GLU A 78 16.55 -6.61 2.02
C GLU A 78 16.09 -7.39 0.77
N GLY A 79 15.26 -6.73 -0.05
CA GLY A 79 14.70 -7.33 -1.26
C GLY A 79 13.39 -8.10 -1.04
N CYS A 80 12.94 -8.28 0.20
CA CYS A 80 11.63 -8.84 0.53
C CYS A 80 10.61 -7.73 0.85
N SER A 81 9.33 -8.00 0.60
CA SER A 81 8.22 -7.18 1.11
C SER A 81 7.69 -7.72 2.44
N LEU A 82 6.91 -6.91 3.18
CA LEU A 82 6.22 -7.40 4.38
C LEU A 82 5.31 -8.58 4.03
N LEU A 83 4.59 -8.50 2.90
CA LEU A 83 3.72 -9.57 2.45
C LEU A 83 4.48 -10.89 2.23
N ASP A 84 5.69 -10.84 1.67
CA ASP A 84 6.51 -12.03 1.43
C ASP A 84 6.93 -12.70 2.75
N LEU A 85 7.28 -11.88 3.76
CA LEU A 85 7.58 -12.39 5.10
C LEU A 85 6.38 -13.09 5.73
N LEU A 86 5.18 -12.50 5.60
CA LEU A 86 3.96 -13.09 6.13
C LEU A 86 3.60 -14.38 5.41
N LYS A 87 3.74 -14.45 4.08
CA LYS A 87 3.53 -15.68 3.29
C LYS A 87 4.49 -16.79 3.72
N ALA A 88 5.73 -16.44 4.07
CA ALA A 88 6.74 -17.37 4.56
C ALA A 88 6.63 -17.69 6.06
N ASP A 89 5.59 -17.20 6.74
CA ASP A 89 5.38 -17.34 8.20
C ASP A 89 6.59 -16.91 9.05
N LYS A 90 7.29 -15.86 8.61
CA LYS A 90 8.43 -15.27 9.33
C LYS A 90 7.96 -14.18 10.28
N ASP A 91 8.70 -13.98 11.37
CA ASP A 91 8.45 -12.90 12.32
C ASP A 91 8.61 -11.53 11.64
N PRO A 92 7.55 -10.68 11.61
CA PRO A 92 7.60 -9.37 10.99
C PRO A 92 8.10 -8.26 11.92
N SER A 93 8.44 -8.54 13.18
CA SER A 93 8.73 -7.52 14.20
C SER A 93 9.81 -6.51 13.77
N GLU A 94 10.96 -7.00 13.28
CA GLU A 94 12.02 -6.14 12.76
C GLU A 94 11.61 -5.37 11.50
N ALA A 95 10.82 -6.02 10.64
CA ALA A 95 10.30 -5.42 9.42
C ALA A 95 9.36 -4.25 9.71
N LEU A 96 8.47 -4.37 10.71
CA LEU A 96 7.57 -3.30 11.12
C LEU A 96 8.34 -2.10 11.65
N ALA A 97 9.38 -2.30 12.47
CA ALA A 97 10.24 -1.23 12.95
C ALA A 97 10.96 -0.50 11.80
N LYS A 98 11.52 -1.26 10.84
CA LYS A 98 12.16 -0.69 9.63
C LYS A 98 11.15 0.10 8.79
N LEU A 99 9.95 -0.44 8.56
CA LEU A 99 8.89 0.21 7.79
C LEU A 99 8.40 1.51 8.42
N GLN A 100 8.27 1.54 9.75
CA GLN A 100 7.87 2.76 10.48
C GLN A 100 8.87 3.90 10.23
N VAL A 101 10.18 3.61 10.32
CA VAL A 101 11.24 4.59 10.05
C VAL A 101 11.21 5.07 8.59
N ILE A 102 10.99 4.16 7.63
CA ILE A 102 10.91 4.51 6.21
C ILE A 102 9.69 5.38 5.94
N ALA A 103 8.52 4.99 6.46
CA ALA A 103 7.27 5.70 6.26
C ALA A 103 7.32 7.13 6.82
N GLU A 104 7.90 7.31 8.01
CA GLU A 104 8.07 8.64 8.62
C GLU A 104 9.04 9.52 7.80
N LYS A 105 10.16 8.95 7.34
CA LYS A 105 11.08 9.69 6.46
C LYS A 105 10.42 10.12 5.15
N GLU A 106 9.55 9.29 4.58
CA GLU A 106 8.78 9.64 3.37
C GLU A 106 7.68 10.68 3.64
N SER A 107 7.06 10.67 4.81
CA SER A 107 6.02 11.63 5.21
C SER A 107 6.60 13.05 5.34
N GLN A 108 7.77 13.15 5.98
CA GLN A 108 8.47 14.43 6.19
C GLN A 108 8.96 15.05 4.89
N LYS A 109 9.51 14.25 3.97
CA LYS A 109 9.93 14.71 2.63
C LYS A 109 8.78 15.25 1.79
N ARG A 110 7.56 14.76 1.98
CA ARG A 110 6.35 15.23 1.27
C ARG A 110 5.73 16.46 1.91
N ARG A 111 5.93 16.66 3.22
CA ARG A 111 5.45 17.84 3.96
C ARG A 111 6.26 19.10 3.70
N GLN A 112 7.49 18.98 3.20
CA GLN A 112 8.17 20.12 2.60
C GLN A 112 7.55 20.38 1.22
N PRO A 113 6.77 21.46 1.05
CA PRO A 113 6.31 21.82 -0.28
C PRO A 113 7.56 22.08 -1.12
N LYS A 114 7.70 21.39 -2.26
CA LYS A 114 8.49 21.93 -3.36
C LYS A 114 7.84 23.28 -3.67
N GLY A 115 8.48 24.35 -3.21
CA GLY A 115 8.09 25.70 -3.56
C GLY A 115 7.95 25.84 -5.07
N SER A 116 7.00 26.68 -5.47
CA SER A 116 7.15 27.54 -6.64
C SER A 116 7.24 26.79 -7.97
N GLY A 117 6.08 26.39 -8.48
CA GLY A 117 5.85 26.35 -9.93
C GLY A 117 5.90 27.77 -10.52
N GLN A 118 7.07 28.41 -10.44
CA GLN A 118 7.48 29.51 -11.32
C GLN A 118 8.78 29.06 -11.98
N HIS A 119 8.69 28.01 -12.80
CA HIS A 119 9.56 27.93 -13.95
C HIS A 119 8.77 28.47 -15.14
N LEU A 120 8.91 29.79 -15.26
CA LEU A 120 8.79 30.59 -16.45
C LEU A 120 8.96 29.74 -17.72
N ARG A 121 7.85 29.41 -18.40
CA ARG A 121 7.89 29.21 -19.85
C ARG A 121 8.13 30.58 -20.47
N SER A 122 9.37 31.03 -20.41
CA SER A 122 9.87 32.07 -21.30
C SER A 122 10.64 31.34 -22.37
N LEU A 123 10.10 31.37 -23.58
CA LEU A 123 10.80 31.47 -24.87
C LEU A 123 9.71 31.35 -25.95
N ASP A 124 9.49 32.46 -26.65
CA ASP A 124 8.99 32.52 -28.03
C ASP A 124 7.55 32.07 -28.32
N ASP A 125 6.56 32.68 -27.65
CA ASP A 125 5.25 32.86 -28.28
C ASP A 125 5.24 34.24 -28.96
N VAL A 126 5.79 34.27 -30.17
CA VAL A 126 5.80 35.42 -31.08
C VAL A 126 4.34 35.76 -31.40
N SER A 127 3.79 36.70 -30.63
CA SER A 127 2.72 37.56 -31.08
C SER A 127 3.31 38.56 -32.08
N GLY A 128 3.07 38.30 -33.35
CA GLY A 128 3.38 39.21 -34.45
C GLY A 128 2.23 39.19 -35.45
N ASP A 129 1.05 39.60 -35.00
CA ASP A 129 -0.09 39.84 -35.87
C ASP A 129 -0.06 41.29 -36.39
N PHE A 130 -0.45 41.44 -37.65
CA PHE A 130 -0.74 42.66 -38.42
C PHE A 130 0.41 43.62 -38.82
N SER A 131 0.69 43.64 -40.13
CA SER A 131 0.37 44.82 -40.97
C SER A 131 0.21 44.43 -42.45
N VAL A 132 -0.98 44.71 -42.95
CA VAL A 132 -1.40 44.66 -44.36
C VAL A 132 -0.82 45.86 -45.12
N ALA A 133 -0.35 45.68 -46.36
CA ALA A 133 -0.79 46.40 -47.57
C ALA A 133 0.26 46.42 -48.72
N ILE A 134 -0.18 45.90 -49.88
CA ILE A 134 -0.10 46.45 -51.25
C ILE A 134 1.26 46.93 -51.80
N TYR A 135 1.73 46.34 -52.92
CA TYR A 135 2.03 47.06 -54.17
C TYR A 135 2.19 46.12 -55.40
N GLU A 136 1.28 46.34 -56.36
CA GLU A 136 1.23 46.17 -57.83
C GLU A 136 2.24 45.41 -58.72
N ARG A 137 1.67 45.04 -59.91
CA ARG A 137 2.22 44.80 -61.27
C ARG A 137 2.74 43.38 -61.59
N SER A 138 2.36 42.72 -62.68
CA SER A 138 1.93 43.18 -64.02
C SER A 138 0.92 42.22 -64.66
#